data_AF-A0A2R6C4W7-F1
#
_entry.id   AF-A0A2R6C4W7-F1
#
_cell.length_a   1.000
_cell.length_b   1.000
_cell.length_c   1.000
_cell.angle_alpha   90.00
_cell.angle_beta   90.00
_cell.angle_gamma   90.00
#
_symmetry.space_group_name_H-M   'P 1'
#
loop_
_entity.id
_entity.type
_entity.pdbx_description
1 polymer ?
#
loop_
_entity_poly.entity_id
_entity_poly.type
_entity_poly.pdbx_seq_one_letter_code
_entity_poly.pdbx_strand_id
1 'polypeptide(L)' 'SAHGLRYAIDEALRCKQTGERKVIIFNNCGHGLLDLSAYDEYNRGALQDWEPTELPIPEYVK' A
#
# COMPACT_ATOMS: atom_id res chain seq x y z
N SER A 1 -2.96 4.07 2.58
CA SER A 1 -3.91 2.95 2.81
C SER A 1 -3.89 1.87 1.74
N ALA A 2 -3.90 2.22 0.43
CA ALA A 2 -4.05 1.24 -0.65
C ALA A 2 -3.02 0.10 -0.64
N HIS A 3 -1.74 0.39 -0.37
CA HIS A 3 -0.68 -0.64 -0.24
C HIS A 3 -0.98 -1.69 0.85
N GLY A 4 -1.41 -1.23 2.03
CA GLY A 4 -1.79 -2.13 3.13
C GLY A 4 -3.05 -2.93 2.83
N LEU A 5 -4.04 -2.30 2.17
CA LEU A 5 -5.25 -2.99 1.73
C LEU A 5 -4.95 -4.07 0.68
N ARG A 6 -4.03 -3.81 -0.25
CA ARG A 6 -3.59 -4.81 -1.25
C ARG A 6 -3.05 -6.06 -0.56
N TYR A 7 -2.18 -5.90 0.44
CA TYR A 7 -1.68 -7.02 1.23
C TYR A 7 -2.81 -7.77 1.96
N ALA A 8 -3.76 -7.05 2.56
CA ALA A 8 -4.91 -7.66 3.22
C ALA A 8 -5.77 -8.50 2.25
N ILE A 9 -5.95 -8.02 1.00
CA ILE A 9 -6.64 -8.77 -0.06
C ILE A 9 -5.85 -10.02 -0.44
N ASP A 10 -4.53 -9.91 -0.64
CA ASP A 10 -3.68 -11.04 -1.01
C ASP A 10 -3.70 -12.13 0.08
N GLU A 11 -3.65 -11.75 1.37
CA GLU A 11 -3.76 -12.69 2.49
C GLU A 11 -5.17 -13.33 2.57
N ALA A 12 -6.22 -12.59 2.25
CA ALA A 12 -7.58 -13.14 2.18
C ALA A 12 -7.72 -14.17 1.04
N LEU A 13 -7.11 -13.91 -0.12
CA LEU A 13 -7.05 -14.85 -1.24
C LEU A 13 -6.26 -16.11 -0.89
N ARG A 14 -5.13 -15.97 -0.17
CA ARG A 14 -4.36 -17.09 0.35
C ARG A 14 -5.21 -17.94 1.29
N CYS A 15 -5.91 -17.34 2.25
CA CYS A 15 -6.82 -18.04 3.16
C CYS A 15 -7.93 -18.79 2.43
N LYS A 16 -8.48 -18.20 1.36
CA LYS A 16 -9.47 -18.86 0.49
C LYS A 16 -8.89 -20.09 -0.20
N GLN A 17 -7.64 -20.03 -0.68
CA GLN A 17 -6.96 -21.14 -1.34
C GLN A 17 -6.59 -22.26 -0.36
N THR A 18 -6.21 -21.92 0.86
CA THR A 18 -5.80 -22.91 1.88
C THR A 18 -6.95 -23.42 2.76
N GLY A 19 -8.12 -22.79 2.69
CA GLY A 19 -9.26 -23.11 3.55
C GLY A 19 -9.11 -22.61 4.99
N GLU A 20 -8.10 -21.77 5.28
CA GLU A 20 -7.88 -21.19 6.60
C GLU A 20 -8.91 -20.08 6.90
N ARG A 21 -9.51 -20.10 8.09
CA ARG A 21 -10.31 -18.99 8.58
C ARG A 21 -9.45 -18.07 9.45
N LYS A 22 -9.22 -16.83 8.99
CA LYS A 22 -8.47 -15.81 9.72
C LYS A 22 -9.25 -14.50 9.84
N VAL A 23 -8.94 -13.74 10.90
CA VAL A 23 -9.29 -12.33 11.02
C VAL A 23 -8.08 -11.52 10.54
N ILE A 24 -8.28 -10.68 9.53
CA ILE A 24 -7.24 -9.84 8.96
C ILE A 24 -7.52 -8.40 9.39
N ILE A 25 -6.62 -7.82 10.17
CA ILE A 25 -6.67 -6.42 10.60
C ILE A 25 -5.60 -5.67 9.83
N PHE A 26 -5.96 -4.51 9.28
CA PHE A 26 -5.01 -3.60 8.66
C PHE A 26 -5.33 -2.17 9.06
N ASN A 27 -4.32 -1.29 9.03
CA ASN A 27 -4.49 0.12 9.33
C ASN A 27 -4.99 0.88 8.09
N ASN A 28 -6.23 1.37 8.13
CA ASN A 28 -6.71 2.35 7.15
C ASN A 28 -6.28 3.76 7.58
N CYS A 29 -5.03 4.10 7.25
CA CYS A 29 -4.35 5.29 7.78
C CYS A 29 -4.89 6.64 7.27
N GLY A 30 -5.84 6.67 6.32
CA GLY A 30 -6.37 7.90 5.74
C GLY A 30 -7.28 7.66 4.53
N HIS A 31 -7.89 8.74 4.03
CA HIS A 31 -8.75 8.76 2.84
C HIS A 31 -8.02 9.35 1.62
N GLY A 32 -8.51 9.05 0.41
CA GLY A 32 -7.91 9.50 -0.85
C GLY A 32 -8.50 10.77 -1.47
N LEU A 33 -9.29 11.57 -0.74
CA LEU A 33 -10.03 12.72 -1.30
C LEU A 33 -9.14 13.73 -2.04
N LEU A 34 -7.91 13.95 -1.53
CA LEU A 34 -6.96 14.89 -2.13
C LEU A 34 -5.93 14.21 -3.04
N ASP A 35 -6.00 12.89 -3.18
CA ASP A 35 -5.09 12.07 -4.01
C ASP A 35 -5.75 11.69 -5.35
N LEU A 36 -6.91 12.26 -5.70
CA LEU A 36 -7.69 11.89 -6.88
C LEU A 36 -6.92 12.06 -8.20
N SER A 37 -6.03 13.05 -8.31
CA SER A 37 -5.16 13.21 -9.48
C SER A 37 -4.20 12.02 -9.63
N ALA A 38 -3.60 11.55 -8.55
CA ALA A 38 -2.71 10.39 -8.56
C ALA A 38 -3.47 9.11 -8.96
N TYR A 39 -4.73 8.94 -8.53
CA TYR A 39 -5.56 7.84 -9.01
C TYR A 39 -5.86 7.92 -10.51
N ASP A 40 -6.14 9.11 -11.06
CA ASP A 40 -6.36 9.29 -12.51
C ASP A 40 -5.09 8.98 -13.31
N GLU A 41 -3.93 9.51 -12.88
CA GLU A 41 -2.63 9.21 -13.49
C GLU A 41 -2.32 7.72 -13.47
N TYR A 42 -2.55 7.03 -12.34
CA TYR A 42 -2.35 5.59 -12.24
C TYR A 42 -3.26 4.82 -13.20
N ASN A 43 -4.56 5.15 -13.23
CA ASN A 43 -5.53 4.47 -14.08
C ASN A 43 -5.28 4.69 -15.58
N ARG A 44 -4.67 5.82 -15.95
CA ARG A 44 -4.23 6.11 -17.33
C ARG A 44 -2.87 5.51 -17.68
N GLY A 45 -2.17 4.89 -16.71
CA GLY A 45 -0.81 4.39 -16.89
C GLY A 45 0.24 5.51 -17.04
N ALA A 46 -0.08 6.72 -16.59
CA ALA A 46 0.80 7.89 -16.66
C ALA A 46 1.58 8.15 -15.37
N LEU A 47 1.18 7.51 -14.25
CA LEU A 47 1.88 7.66 -12.97
C LEU A 47 3.27 7.02 -13.07
N GLN A 48 4.31 7.84 -12.95
CA GLN A 48 5.69 7.39 -12.99
C GLN A 48 6.10 6.78 -11.65
N ASP A 49 6.76 5.63 -11.71
CA ASP A 49 7.42 5.06 -10.53
C ASP A 49 8.69 5.87 -10.22
N TRP A 50 8.79 6.33 -8.98
CA TRP A 50 9.89 7.16 -8.52
C TRP A 50 10.45 6.62 -7.23
N GLU A 51 11.76 6.37 -7.24
CA GLU A 51 12.53 6.04 -6.07
C GLU A 51 13.63 7.09 -5.87
N PRO A 52 13.92 7.49 -4.62
CA PRO A 52 15.05 8.37 -4.35
C PRO A 52 16.36 7.65 -4.68
N THR A 53 17.26 8.32 -5.41
CA THR A 53 18.60 7.79 -5.72
C THR A 53 19.43 7.54 -4.45
N GLU A 54 19.24 8.38 -3.44
CA GLU A 54 19.91 8.29 -2.15
C GLU A 54 18.87 8.35 -1.03
N LEU A 55 18.94 7.40 -0.11
CA LEU A 55 18.10 7.36 1.08
C LEU A 55 19.00 7.52 2.32
N PRO A 56 19.32 8.76 2.73
CA PRO A 56 20.20 8.97 3.87
C PRO A 56 19.55 8.41 5.13
N ILE A 57 20.26 7.50 5.80
CA ILE A 57 19.82 6.94 7.08
C ILE A 57 20.15 7.98 8.15
N PRO A 58 19.16 8.52 8.89
CA PRO A 58 19.43 9.46 9.95
C PRO A 58 20.26 8.81 11.07
N GLU A 59 21.37 9.45 11.44
CA GLU A 59 22.08 9.11 12.67
C GLU A 59 21.32 9.69 13.86
N TYR A 60 20.78 8.81 14.71
CA TYR A 60 20.19 9.21 15.98
C TYR A 60 21.28 9.17 17.06
N VAL A 61 21.52 10.32 17.72
CA VAL A 61 22.37 10.36 18.91
C VAL A 61 21.65 9.58 20.03
N LYS A 62 22.34 8.60 20.61
CA LYS A 62 21.84 7.82 21.75
C LYS A 62 21.75 8.63 23.03
#